data_AF-A0A350C1Z1-F1
#
_entry.id   AF-A0A350C1Z1-F1
#
_cell.length_a   1.000
_cell.length_b   1.000
_cell.length_c   1.000
_cell.angle_alpha   90.00
_cell.angle_beta   90.00
_cell.angle_gamma   90.00
#
_symmetry.space_group_name_H-M   'P 1'
#
loop_
_entity.id
_entity.type
_entity.pdbx_description
1 polymer ?
#
loop_
_entity_poly.entity_id
_entity_poly.type
_entity_poly.pdbx_seq_one_letter_code
_entity_poly.pdbx_strand_id
1 'polypeptide(L)'
;MLSLCILILIVGIYFSYTRAAQASVIIAVAAYWMIKWKLTKPAVFAGVIGLFLGIGYLVNDKKYLDYAPNYQSTVSHFNYDNLLAATYKLEDISTMERVHRWVAGGRMLADKPLIGFGPANFYNTYQDYTLNEFQTYVSNNPEKSGIHNYYLMMAVEQGIFGLLIFLALLIAALIRGEALYHRMKDEKSKIIVLAALICIVVSCSILLINDMLEADKIGPIFFFSLSVLVIYDVLDRKESVT
;
A
#
# COMPACT_ATOMS: atom_id res chain seq x y z
N MET A 1 11.44 10.86 28.79
CA MET A 1 12.22 10.93 27.53
C MET A 1 11.45 10.30 26.36
N LEU A 2 11.06 9.02 26.43
CA LEU A 2 10.34 8.35 25.34
C LEU A 2 9.03 9.05 24.92
N SER A 3 8.17 9.43 25.86
CA SER A 3 6.90 10.12 25.55
C SER A 3 7.11 11.47 24.86
N LEU A 4 8.20 12.17 25.18
CA LEU A 4 8.57 13.43 24.52
C LEU A 4 9.03 13.17 23.08
N CYS A 5 9.83 12.12 22.84
CA CYS A 5 10.22 11.71 21.49
C CYS A 5 9.00 11.35 20.64
N ILE A 6 8.05 10.58 21.18
CA ILE A 6 6.81 10.22 20.49
C ILE A 6 6.01 11.48 20.14
N LEU A 7 5.87 12.42 21.09
CA LEU A 7 5.17 13.68 20.84
C LEU A 7 5.83 14.48 19.72
N ILE A 8 7.17 14.61 19.74
CA ILE A 8 7.93 15.29 18.69
C ILE A 8 7.72 14.63 17.33
N LEU A 9 7.74 13.29 17.26
CA LEU A 9 7.49 12.56 16.02
C LEU A 9 6.06 12.76 15.50
N ILE A 10 5.05 12.71 16.36
CA ILE A 10 3.65 12.96 15.97
C ILE A 10 3.48 14.38 15.45
N VAL A 11 4.06 15.37 16.13
CA VAL A 11 4.05 16.77 15.70
C VAL A 11 4.78 16.93 14.37
N GLY A 12 5.94 16.28 14.19
CA GLY A 12 6.67 16.26 12.92
C GLY A 12 5.87 15.64 11.78
N ILE A 13 5.20 14.51 12.01
CA ILE A 13 4.31 13.87 11.03
C ILE A 13 3.15 14.80 10.66
N TYR A 14 2.56 15.48 11.65
CA TYR A 14 1.50 16.46 11.40
C TYR A 14 1.97 17.59 10.48
N PHE A 15 3.10 18.22 10.81
CA PHE A 15 3.70 19.31 10.02
C PHE A 15 4.42 18.87 8.74
N SER A 16 4.51 17.56 8.47
CA SER A 16 4.99 17.06 7.17
C SER A 16 3.96 17.24 6.05
N TYR A 17 2.69 17.56 6.41
CA TYR A 17 1.55 17.69 5.50
C TYR A 17 1.32 16.48 4.58
N THR A 18 1.90 15.32 4.92
CA THR A 18 1.80 14.10 4.13
C THR A 18 0.62 13.26 4.62
N ARG A 19 -0.50 13.31 3.90
CA ARG A 19 -1.75 12.60 4.25
C ARG A 19 -1.53 11.10 4.52
N ALA A 20 -0.67 10.46 3.71
CA ALA A 20 -0.29 9.07 3.87
C ALA A 20 0.40 8.79 5.22
N ALA A 21 1.30 9.67 5.65
CA ALA A 21 2.02 9.54 6.91
C ALA A 21 1.08 9.74 8.11
N GLN A 22 0.17 10.72 8.03
CA GLN A 22 -0.86 10.95 9.04
C GLN A 22 -1.82 9.75 9.17
N ALA A 23 -2.31 9.23 8.05
CA ALA A 23 -3.15 8.04 8.02
C ALA A 23 -2.44 6.80 8.57
N SER A 24 -1.13 6.67 8.31
CA SER A 24 -0.32 5.55 8.81
C SER A 24 -0.27 5.48 10.35
N VAL A 25 -0.35 6.61 11.05
CA VAL A 25 -0.43 6.63 12.52
C VAL A 25 -1.75 6.01 13.00
N ILE A 26 -2.87 6.37 12.36
CA ILE A 26 -4.19 5.82 12.67
C ILE A 26 -4.23 4.32 12.36
N ILE A 27 -3.67 3.93 11.20
CA ILE A 27 -3.56 2.53 10.78
C ILE A 27 -2.71 1.73 11.77
N ALA A 28 -1.61 2.28 12.30
CA ALA A 28 -0.80 1.61 13.29
C ALA A 28 -1.57 1.32 14.59
N VAL A 29 -2.39 2.28 15.06
CA VAL A 29 -3.26 2.09 16.23
C VAL A 29 -4.36 1.06 15.94
N ALA A 30 -4.98 1.12 14.75
CA ALA A 30 -5.97 0.13 14.35
C ALA A 30 -5.37 -1.28 14.24
N ALA A 31 -4.16 -1.40 13.69
CA ALA A 31 -3.42 -2.65 13.56
C ALA A 31 -3.12 -3.27 14.93
N TYR A 32 -2.74 -2.46 15.93
CA TYR A 32 -2.55 -2.93 17.30
C TYR A 32 -3.82 -3.64 17.83
N TRP A 33 -4.98 -3.00 17.72
CA TRP A 33 -6.24 -3.57 18.21
C TRP A 33 -6.69 -4.77 17.38
N MET A 34 -6.53 -4.71 16.06
CA MET A 34 -6.79 -5.82 15.15
C MET A 34 -6.02 -7.08 15.56
N ILE A 35 -4.71 -6.96 15.78
CA ILE A 35 -3.84 -8.08 16.18
C ILE A 35 -4.22 -8.56 17.58
N LYS A 36 -4.42 -7.64 18.53
CA LYS A 36 -4.77 -7.96 19.92
C LYS A 36 -6.07 -8.75 20.03
N TRP A 37 -7.04 -8.46 19.16
CA TRP A 37 -8.35 -9.12 19.15
C TRP A 37 -8.46 -10.28 18.17
N LYS A 38 -7.35 -10.75 17.58
CA LYS A 38 -7.33 -11.88 16.63
C LYS A 38 -8.18 -11.62 15.39
N LEU A 39 -8.25 -10.36 14.95
CA LEU A 39 -9.07 -9.92 13.81
C LEU A 39 -8.31 -9.93 12.48
N THR A 40 -7.06 -10.40 12.43
CA THR A 40 -6.28 -10.40 11.17
C THR A 40 -6.94 -11.24 10.08
N LYS A 41 -7.42 -12.45 10.40
CA LYS A 41 -8.11 -13.32 9.43
C LYS A 41 -9.38 -12.67 8.84
N PRO A 42 -10.36 -12.19 9.66
CA PRO A 42 -11.53 -11.53 9.11
C PRO A 42 -11.18 -10.23 8.39
N ALA A 43 -10.17 -9.47 8.85
CA ALA A 43 -9.72 -8.26 8.16
C ALA A 43 -9.15 -8.56 6.76
N VAL A 44 -8.31 -9.60 6.63
CA VAL A 44 -7.81 -10.06 5.31
C VAL A 44 -8.96 -10.51 4.42
N PHE A 45 -9.89 -11.30 4.93
CA PHE A 45 -11.05 -11.78 4.16
C PHE A 45 -11.94 -10.61 3.69
N ALA A 46 -12.25 -9.68 4.59
CA ALA A 46 -13.00 -8.47 4.28
C ALA A 46 -12.27 -7.59 3.25
N GLY A 47 -10.94 -7.47 3.35
CA GLY A 47 -10.11 -6.74 2.40
C GLY A 47 -10.16 -7.34 1.00
N VAL A 48 -10.05 -8.67 0.88
CA VAL A 48 -10.15 -9.39 -0.40
C VAL A 48 -11.54 -9.21 -1.02
N ILE A 49 -12.61 -9.38 -0.24
CA ILE A 49 -13.98 -9.14 -0.72
C ILE A 49 -14.16 -7.69 -1.16
N GLY A 50 -13.73 -6.73 -0.33
CA GLY A 50 -13.81 -5.31 -0.62
C GLY A 50 -13.09 -4.94 -1.91
N LEU A 51 -11.93 -5.55 -2.18
CA LEU A 51 -11.19 -5.38 -3.42
C LEU A 51 -12.01 -5.86 -4.63
N PHE A 52 -12.54 -7.08 -4.60
CA PHE A 52 -13.33 -7.61 -5.72
C PHE A 52 -14.63 -6.83 -5.94
N LEU A 53 -15.32 -6.43 -4.87
CA LEU A 53 -16.52 -5.59 -4.97
C LEU A 53 -16.18 -4.20 -5.53
N GLY A 54 -15.08 -3.59 -5.08
CA GLY A 54 -14.63 -2.29 -5.55
C GLY A 54 -14.24 -2.30 -7.03
N ILE A 55 -13.45 -3.29 -7.45
CA ILE A 55 -13.09 -3.47 -8.87
C ILE A 55 -14.36 -3.75 -9.70
N GLY A 56 -15.22 -4.66 -9.23
CA GLY A 56 -16.48 -4.98 -9.91
C GLY A 56 -17.37 -3.76 -10.09
N TYR A 57 -17.47 -2.90 -9.07
CA TYR A 57 -18.21 -1.63 -9.14
C TYR A 57 -17.62 -0.65 -10.16
N LEU A 58 -16.29 -0.50 -10.19
CA LEU A 58 -15.62 0.44 -11.09
C LEU A 58 -15.68 -0.02 -12.56
N VAL A 59 -15.61 -1.33 -12.80
CA VAL A 59 -15.65 -1.90 -14.15
C VAL A 59 -17.08 -1.97 -14.70
N ASN A 60 -18.07 -2.23 -13.84
CA ASN A 60 -19.48 -2.28 -14.24
C ASN A 60 -19.91 -0.97 -14.89
N ASP A 61 -20.54 -1.04 -16.07
CA ASP A 61 -20.94 0.10 -16.90
C ASP A 61 -19.84 1.16 -17.13
N LYS A 62 -18.56 0.75 -17.07
CA LYS A 62 -17.39 1.64 -17.18
C LYS A 62 -17.41 2.81 -16.19
N LYS A 63 -17.93 2.58 -14.98
CA LYS A 63 -18.08 3.59 -13.94
C LYS A 63 -16.78 4.27 -13.53
N TYR A 64 -15.62 3.65 -13.79
CA TYR A 64 -14.32 4.30 -13.64
C TYR A 64 -14.21 5.61 -14.45
N LEU A 65 -14.93 5.76 -15.57
CA LEU A 65 -14.97 6.98 -16.39
C LEU A 65 -15.63 8.16 -15.67
N ASP A 66 -16.52 7.93 -14.70
CA ASP A 66 -17.13 8.99 -13.88
C ASP A 66 -16.09 9.71 -13.00
N TYR A 67 -14.91 9.10 -12.81
CA TYR A 67 -13.79 9.63 -12.06
C TYR A 67 -12.71 10.25 -12.95
N ALA A 68 -12.99 10.49 -14.23
CA ALA A 68 -12.09 11.21 -15.12
C ALA A 68 -11.88 12.67 -14.64
N PRO A 69 -10.65 13.21 -14.72
CA PRO A 69 -10.34 14.56 -14.26
C PRO A 69 -11.09 15.60 -15.08
N ASN A 70 -11.60 16.63 -14.40
CA ASN A 70 -12.05 17.84 -15.09
C ASN A 70 -10.86 18.78 -15.27
N TYR A 71 -10.45 19.01 -16.52
CA TYR A 71 -9.32 19.87 -16.89
C TYR A 71 -9.39 21.30 -16.34
N GLN A 72 -10.59 21.83 -16.08
CA GLN A 72 -10.76 23.20 -15.57
C GLN A 72 -10.57 23.32 -14.06
N SER A 73 -10.72 22.23 -13.30
CA SER A 73 -10.62 22.23 -11.83
C SER A 73 -9.45 21.41 -11.29
N THR A 74 -8.82 20.56 -12.09
CA THR A 74 -7.66 19.74 -11.65
C THR A 74 -6.37 20.54 -11.73
N VAL A 75 -5.90 21.09 -10.61
CA VAL A 75 -4.70 21.94 -10.53
C VAL A 75 -3.80 21.54 -9.35
N SER A 76 -2.54 22.01 -9.34
CA SER A 76 -1.66 21.83 -8.19
C SER A 76 -2.07 22.72 -7.02
N HIS A 77 -2.23 22.15 -5.82
CA HIS A 77 -2.55 22.88 -4.60
C HIS A 77 -1.37 22.86 -3.62
N PHE A 78 -1.08 24.00 -2.97
CA PHE A 78 0.06 24.13 -2.04
C PHE A 78 -0.36 24.42 -0.58
N ASN A 79 -1.59 24.90 -0.36
CA ASN A 79 -2.14 25.16 0.98
C ASN A 79 -2.89 23.93 1.49
N TYR A 80 -2.72 23.56 2.76
CA TYR A 80 -3.22 22.31 3.34
C TYR A 80 -4.74 22.12 3.23
N ASP A 81 -5.54 23.15 3.55
CA ASP A 81 -7.00 23.08 3.47
C ASP A 81 -7.48 22.88 2.02
N ASN A 82 -6.81 23.55 1.08
CA ASN A 82 -7.08 23.41 -0.35
C ASN A 82 -6.61 22.04 -0.87
N LEU A 83 -5.50 21.51 -0.38
CA LEU A 83 -4.96 20.18 -0.70
C LEU A 83 -5.91 19.06 -0.25
N LEU A 84 -6.43 19.14 0.98
CA LEU A 84 -7.40 18.18 1.50
C LEU A 84 -8.69 18.22 0.67
N ALA A 85 -9.27 19.41 0.49
CA ALA A 85 -10.49 19.58 -0.29
C ALA A 85 -10.32 19.09 -1.74
N ALA A 86 -9.20 19.44 -2.38
CA ALA A 86 -8.91 19.02 -3.74
C ALA A 86 -8.69 17.50 -3.86
N THR A 87 -8.07 16.86 -2.87
CA THR A 87 -7.91 15.39 -2.88
C THR A 87 -9.25 14.69 -2.74
N TYR A 88 -10.11 15.16 -1.84
CA TYR A 88 -11.46 14.61 -1.68
C TYR A 88 -12.33 14.84 -2.93
N LYS A 89 -12.10 15.93 -3.66
CA LYS A 89 -12.81 16.27 -4.89
C LYS A 89 -12.16 15.74 -6.18
N LEU A 90 -11.03 15.03 -6.08
CA LEU A 90 -10.23 14.59 -7.24
C LEU A 90 -9.73 15.76 -8.13
N GLU A 91 -9.52 16.93 -7.54
CA GLU A 91 -8.98 18.13 -8.17
C GLU A 91 -7.46 18.27 -7.95
N ASP A 92 -6.87 17.41 -7.11
CA ASP A 92 -5.42 17.36 -6.89
C ASP A 92 -4.70 16.66 -8.04
N ILE A 93 -3.80 17.37 -8.71
CA ILE A 93 -3.12 16.84 -9.89
C ILE A 93 -2.30 15.57 -9.61
N SER A 94 -1.66 15.49 -8.44
CA SER A 94 -0.88 14.30 -8.07
C SER A 94 -1.78 13.06 -7.95
N THR A 95 -2.99 13.24 -7.42
CA THR A 95 -3.99 12.19 -7.32
C THR A 95 -4.52 11.76 -8.69
N MET A 96 -4.84 12.70 -9.57
CA MET A 96 -5.35 12.38 -10.92
C MET A 96 -4.31 11.75 -11.83
N GLU A 97 -3.05 12.13 -11.68
CA GLU A 97 -1.94 11.47 -12.34
C GLU A 97 -1.74 10.01 -11.88
N ARG A 98 -2.12 9.66 -10.65
CA ARG A 98 -2.16 8.25 -10.21
C ARG A 98 -3.31 7.51 -10.87
N VAL A 99 -4.52 8.10 -10.86
CA VAL A 99 -5.70 7.51 -11.50
C VAL A 99 -5.42 7.25 -12.99
N HIS A 100 -4.83 8.21 -13.69
CA HIS A 100 -4.38 8.07 -15.09
C HIS A 100 -3.51 6.83 -15.29
N ARG A 101 -2.47 6.67 -14.45
CA ARG A 101 -1.56 5.50 -14.49
C ARG A 101 -2.24 4.20 -14.06
N TRP A 102 -3.19 4.24 -13.13
CA TRP A 102 -3.93 3.06 -12.68
C TRP A 102 -4.88 2.55 -13.75
N VAL A 103 -5.55 3.45 -14.48
CA VAL A 103 -6.37 3.08 -15.64
C VAL A 103 -5.51 2.46 -16.73
N ALA A 104 -4.35 3.04 -17.03
CA ALA A 104 -3.40 2.45 -17.97
C ALA A 104 -2.91 1.06 -17.48
N GLY A 105 -2.55 0.93 -16.21
CA GLY A 105 -2.14 -0.32 -15.60
C GLY A 105 -3.23 -1.40 -15.64
N GLY A 106 -4.50 -1.04 -15.41
CA GLY A 106 -5.62 -1.98 -15.56
C GLY A 106 -5.75 -2.51 -16.99
N ARG A 107 -5.54 -1.64 -17.99
CA ARG A 107 -5.55 -2.03 -19.42
C ARG A 107 -4.33 -2.88 -19.79
N MET A 108 -3.15 -2.57 -19.25
CA MET A 108 -1.95 -3.41 -19.40
C MET A 108 -2.20 -4.81 -18.83
N LEU A 109 -2.71 -4.90 -17.60
CA LEU A 109 -3.01 -6.18 -16.97
C LEU A 109 -4.03 -7.01 -17.78
N ALA A 110 -5.02 -6.36 -18.40
CA ALA A 110 -5.96 -7.03 -19.28
C ALA A 110 -5.31 -7.59 -20.56
N ASP A 111 -4.25 -6.96 -21.08
CA ASP A 111 -3.50 -7.43 -22.25
C ASP A 111 -2.57 -8.61 -21.92
N LYS A 112 -1.83 -8.56 -20.81
CA LYS A 112 -0.90 -9.63 -20.39
C LYS A 112 -1.16 -10.11 -18.96
N PRO A 113 -2.30 -10.78 -18.70
CA PRO A 113 -2.75 -11.07 -17.34
C PRO A 113 -1.90 -12.07 -16.57
N LEU A 114 -1.23 -13.00 -17.27
CA LEU A 114 -0.56 -14.12 -16.62
C LEU A 114 0.85 -13.77 -16.12
N ILE A 115 1.68 -13.21 -17.01
CA ILE A 115 3.12 -12.97 -16.77
C ILE A 115 3.51 -11.49 -16.83
N GLY A 116 2.60 -10.61 -17.23
CA GLY A 116 2.86 -9.17 -17.30
C GLY A 116 3.85 -8.76 -18.39
N PHE A 117 4.47 -7.59 -18.18
CA PHE A 117 5.40 -6.93 -19.11
C PHE A 117 6.88 -7.08 -18.73
N GLY A 118 7.18 -7.80 -17.66
CA GLY A 118 8.51 -7.93 -17.07
C GLY A 118 8.82 -6.83 -16.04
N PRO A 119 9.73 -7.08 -15.09
CA PRO A 119 10.13 -6.11 -14.07
C PRO A 119 10.68 -4.81 -14.68
N ALA A 120 10.33 -3.68 -14.06
CA ALA A 120 10.74 -2.33 -14.44
C ALA A 120 10.33 -1.89 -15.86
N ASN A 121 9.30 -2.52 -16.45
CA ASN A 121 8.78 -2.17 -17.78
C ASN A 121 7.50 -1.33 -17.76
N PHE A 122 6.94 -1.01 -16.59
CA PHE A 122 5.77 -0.14 -16.53
C PHE A 122 6.01 1.19 -17.26
N TYR A 123 7.06 1.93 -16.88
CA TYR A 123 7.34 3.25 -17.44
C TYR A 123 7.51 3.24 -18.97
N ASN A 124 8.17 2.20 -19.50
CA ASN A 124 8.46 2.09 -20.93
C ASN A 124 7.24 1.74 -21.78
N THR A 125 6.15 1.26 -21.17
CA THR A 125 5.04 0.63 -21.91
C THR A 125 3.68 1.27 -21.64
N TYR A 126 3.47 1.87 -20.46
CA TYR A 126 2.12 2.28 -20.03
C TYR A 126 1.47 3.35 -20.91
N GLN A 127 2.27 4.17 -21.61
CA GLN A 127 1.77 5.28 -22.44
C GLN A 127 0.82 4.78 -23.54
N ASP A 128 1.11 3.62 -24.14
CA ASP A 128 0.27 2.99 -25.18
C ASP A 128 -1.11 2.53 -24.65
N TYR A 129 -1.24 2.43 -23.32
CA TYR A 129 -2.44 1.98 -22.62
C TYR A 129 -3.21 3.14 -21.97
N THR A 130 -2.77 4.38 -22.18
CA THR A 130 -3.46 5.55 -21.62
C THR A 130 -4.76 5.87 -22.35
N LEU A 131 -5.66 6.57 -21.64
CA LEU A 131 -6.90 7.11 -22.17
C LEU A 131 -6.80 8.64 -22.13
N ASN A 132 -7.21 9.30 -23.21
CA ASN A 132 -7.16 10.76 -23.32
C ASN A 132 -8.01 11.42 -22.24
N GLU A 133 -9.13 10.79 -21.88
CA GLU A 133 -10.06 11.23 -20.83
C GLU A 133 -9.40 11.41 -19.46
N PHE A 134 -8.29 10.73 -19.20
CA PHE A 134 -7.55 10.82 -17.93
C PHE A 134 -6.25 11.62 -18.03
N GLN A 135 -5.89 12.16 -19.20
CA GLN A 135 -4.67 12.94 -19.33
C GLN A 135 -4.81 14.28 -18.59
N THR A 136 -3.73 14.76 -18.01
CA THR A 136 -3.57 16.11 -17.48
C THR A 136 -2.41 16.80 -18.22
N TYR A 137 -2.13 18.06 -17.90
CA TYR A 137 -1.01 18.79 -18.54
C TYR A 137 0.39 18.26 -18.17
N VAL A 138 0.51 17.33 -17.20
CA VAL A 138 1.78 16.69 -16.79
C VAL A 138 1.85 15.19 -17.12
N SER A 139 0.90 14.63 -17.87
CA SER A 139 0.87 13.19 -18.19
C SER A 139 2.02 12.71 -19.10
N ASN A 140 2.82 13.64 -19.65
CA ASN A 140 4.05 13.33 -20.38
C ASN A 140 5.13 12.68 -19.50
N ASN A 141 4.99 12.75 -18.17
CA ASN A 141 5.78 12.00 -17.18
C ASN A 141 7.32 12.07 -17.38
N PRO A 142 7.92 13.27 -17.56
CA PRO A 142 9.37 13.41 -17.75
C PRO A 142 10.17 12.92 -16.54
N GLU A 143 9.57 12.95 -15.34
CA GLU A 143 10.18 12.51 -14.09
C GLU A 143 10.23 10.98 -13.92
N LYS A 144 9.69 10.22 -14.88
CA LYS A 144 9.61 8.75 -14.81
C LYS A 144 8.88 8.24 -13.57
N SER A 145 7.82 8.93 -13.18
CA SER A 145 6.97 8.52 -12.06
C SER A 145 6.33 7.17 -12.36
N GLY A 146 6.42 6.26 -11.39
CA GLY A 146 5.85 4.92 -11.46
C GLY A 146 4.33 4.91 -11.31
N ILE A 147 3.78 3.73 -11.12
CA ILE A 147 2.33 3.51 -11.04
C ILE A 147 1.74 3.92 -9.69
N HIS A 148 2.56 4.16 -8.65
CA HIS A 148 2.13 4.57 -7.30
C HIS A 148 1.09 3.63 -6.67
N ASN A 149 1.18 2.34 -6.99
CA ASN A 149 0.44 1.26 -6.34
C ASN A 149 1.22 -0.03 -6.57
N TYR A 150 1.92 -0.50 -5.54
CA TYR A 150 2.83 -1.65 -5.69
C TYR A 150 2.08 -2.93 -6.07
N TYR A 151 0.84 -3.12 -5.60
CA TYR A 151 0.04 -4.29 -5.96
C TYR A 151 -0.31 -4.31 -7.44
N LEU A 152 -0.74 -3.16 -7.98
CA LEU A 152 -1.01 -3.03 -9.41
C LEU A 152 0.30 -3.11 -10.22
N MET A 153 1.41 -2.58 -9.71
CA MET A 153 2.73 -2.74 -10.32
C MET A 153 3.10 -4.22 -10.47
N MET A 154 2.98 -4.99 -9.39
CA MET A 154 3.24 -6.43 -9.40
C MET A 154 2.36 -7.14 -10.42
N ALA A 155 1.07 -6.78 -10.49
CA ALA A 155 0.16 -7.35 -11.47
C ALA A 155 0.54 -7.00 -12.92
N VAL A 156 0.92 -5.74 -13.18
CA VAL A 156 1.28 -5.28 -14.52
C VAL A 156 2.63 -5.87 -14.97
N GLU A 157 3.62 -5.86 -14.11
CA GLU A 157 4.98 -6.26 -14.48
C GLU A 157 5.19 -7.78 -14.41
N GLN A 158 4.56 -8.46 -13.45
CA GLN A 158 4.77 -9.90 -13.21
C GLN A 158 3.49 -10.73 -13.36
N GLY A 159 2.39 -10.11 -13.78
CA GLY A 159 1.10 -10.77 -13.96
C GLY A 159 0.45 -11.21 -12.65
N ILE A 160 -0.64 -11.97 -12.79
CA ILE A 160 -1.39 -12.49 -11.64
C ILE A 160 -0.54 -13.41 -10.77
N PHE A 161 0.43 -14.14 -11.32
CA PHE A 161 1.30 -15.01 -10.53
C PHE A 161 2.22 -14.22 -9.60
N GLY A 162 2.85 -13.16 -10.09
CA GLY A 162 3.68 -12.29 -9.24
C GLY A 162 2.86 -11.64 -8.12
N LEU A 163 1.67 -11.13 -8.46
CA LEU A 163 0.75 -10.59 -7.46
C LEU A 163 0.35 -11.63 -6.41
N LEU A 164 -0.03 -12.85 -6.81
CA LEU A 164 -0.47 -13.90 -5.89
C LEU A 164 0.66 -14.35 -4.96
N ILE A 165 1.89 -14.47 -5.46
CA ILE A 165 3.06 -14.80 -4.63
C ILE A 165 3.28 -13.71 -3.57
N PHE A 166 3.23 -12.43 -3.98
CA PHE A 166 3.38 -11.32 -3.06
C PHE A 166 2.26 -11.29 -2.02
N LEU A 167 1.00 -11.43 -2.42
CA LEU A 167 -0.13 -11.49 -1.50
C LEU A 167 -0.03 -12.69 -0.54
N ALA A 168 0.42 -13.85 -1.01
CA ALA A 168 0.63 -15.02 -0.17
C ALA A 168 1.69 -14.76 0.91
N LEU A 169 2.78 -14.08 0.57
CA LEU A 169 3.79 -13.64 1.54
C LEU A 169 3.17 -12.73 2.61
N LEU A 170 2.41 -11.71 2.21
CA LEU A 170 1.77 -10.76 3.14
C LEU A 170 0.77 -11.46 4.06
N ILE A 171 -0.11 -12.27 3.50
CA ILE A 171 -1.13 -13.01 4.25
C ILE A 171 -0.47 -13.99 5.22
N ALA A 172 0.56 -14.72 4.78
CA ALA A 172 1.30 -15.63 5.63
C ALA A 172 1.99 -14.90 6.79
N ALA A 173 2.65 -13.77 6.51
CA ALA A 173 3.32 -12.95 7.53
C ALA A 173 2.33 -12.45 8.59
N LEU A 174 1.18 -11.92 8.17
CA LEU A 174 0.16 -11.38 9.07
C LEU A 174 -0.51 -12.48 9.90
N ILE A 175 -0.97 -13.56 9.27
CA ILE A 175 -1.68 -14.65 9.97
C ILE A 175 -0.73 -15.41 10.91
N ARG A 176 0.47 -15.78 10.43
CA ARG A 176 1.43 -16.53 11.26
C ARG A 176 2.05 -15.65 12.32
N GLY A 177 2.28 -14.37 12.02
CA GLY A 177 2.81 -13.40 12.98
C GLY A 177 1.80 -13.07 14.07
N GLU A 178 0.51 -12.90 13.76
CA GLU A 178 -0.53 -12.76 14.79
C GLU A 178 -0.59 -14.01 15.67
N ALA A 179 -0.57 -15.20 15.07
CA ALA A 179 -0.51 -16.44 15.83
C ALA A 179 0.77 -16.52 16.70
N LEU A 180 1.88 -15.90 16.28
CA LEU A 180 3.15 -15.84 17.02
C LEU A 180 3.04 -14.93 18.22
N TYR A 181 2.49 -13.74 18.02
CA TYR A 181 2.20 -12.80 19.08
C TYR A 181 1.35 -13.43 20.20
N HIS A 182 0.32 -14.22 19.86
CA HIS A 182 -0.57 -14.84 20.84
C HIS A 182 -0.01 -16.08 21.55
N ARG A 183 0.95 -16.79 20.95
CA ARG A 183 1.57 -17.97 21.59
C ARG A 183 2.75 -17.63 22.50
N MET A 184 3.46 -16.55 22.20
CA MET A 184 4.63 -16.16 22.98
C MET A 184 4.26 -15.79 24.42
N LYS A 185 5.11 -16.25 25.34
CA LYS A 185 4.99 -15.99 26.78
C LYS A 185 5.87 -14.83 27.23
N ASP A 186 7.05 -14.67 26.63
CA ASP A 186 7.96 -13.57 26.95
C ASP A 186 7.42 -12.24 26.43
N GLU A 187 7.19 -11.30 27.35
CA GLU A 187 6.61 -10.00 27.04
C GLU A 187 7.52 -9.13 26.16
N LYS A 188 8.84 -9.25 26.29
CA LYS A 188 9.78 -8.48 25.43
C LYS A 188 9.68 -8.94 23.98
N SER A 189 9.69 -10.26 23.75
CA SER A 189 9.55 -10.87 22.43
C SER A 189 8.19 -10.54 21.80
N LYS A 190 7.12 -10.55 22.60
CA LYS A 190 5.78 -10.13 22.16
C LYS A 190 5.74 -8.70 21.65
N ILE A 191 6.37 -7.76 22.37
CA ILE A 191 6.45 -6.36 21.94
C ILE A 191 7.20 -6.25 20.61
N ILE A 192 8.31 -6.97 20.44
CA ILE A 192 9.12 -6.94 19.21
C ILE A 192 8.33 -7.50 18.01
N VAL A 193 7.66 -8.64 18.17
CA VAL A 193 6.82 -9.23 17.10
C VAL A 193 5.62 -8.35 16.79
N LEU A 194 4.99 -7.74 17.80
CA LEU A 194 3.89 -6.81 17.59
C LEU A 194 4.34 -5.56 16.82
N ALA A 195 5.51 -5.00 17.16
CA ALA A 195 6.09 -3.89 16.43
C ALA A 195 6.38 -4.25 14.97
N ALA A 196 6.98 -5.41 14.72
CA ALA A 196 7.23 -5.90 13.36
C ALA A 196 5.93 -6.09 12.54
N LEU A 197 4.88 -6.65 13.16
CA LEU A 197 3.56 -6.78 12.52
C LEU A 197 2.97 -5.41 12.16
N ILE A 198 3.01 -4.45 13.08
CA ILE A 198 2.50 -3.09 12.84
C ILE A 198 3.29 -2.42 11.70
N CYS A 199 4.61 -2.56 11.68
CA CYS A 199 5.43 -2.07 10.58
C CYS A 199 5.02 -2.69 9.24
N ILE A 200 4.78 -4.01 9.19
CA ILE A 200 4.29 -4.68 7.97
C ILE A 200 2.93 -4.13 7.55
N VAL A 201 1.97 -3.98 8.47
CA VAL A 201 0.62 -3.44 8.14
C VAL A 201 0.70 -2.00 7.61
N VAL A 202 1.53 -1.16 8.23
CA VAL A 202 1.75 0.22 7.78
C VAL A 202 2.42 0.24 6.40
N SER A 203 3.46 -0.56 6.18
CA SER A 203 4.09 -0.72 4.86
C SER A 203 3.08 -1.16 3.81
N CYS A 204 2.31 -2.22 4.07
CA CYS A 204 1.26 -2.69 3.16
C CYS A 204 0.24 -1.61 2.80
N SER A 205 -0.08 -0.74 3.76
CA SER A 205 -1.02 0.36 3.57
C SER A 205 -0.44 1.49 2.71
N ILE A 206 0.84 1.82 2.92
CA ILE A 206 1.55 2.82 2.10
C ILE A 206 1.67 2.32 0.66
N LEU A 207 1.91 1.02 0.44
CA LEU A 207 2.01 0.40 -0.88
C LEU A 207 0.71 0.45 -1.72
N LEU A 208 -0.44 0.81 -1.14
CA LEU A 208 -1.67 1.07 -1.90
C LEU A 208 -1.58 2.36 -2.73
N ILE A 209 -0.73 3.29 -2.32
CA ILE A 209 -0.61 4.63 -2.90
C ILE A 209 0.86 5.01 -3.21
N ASN A 210 1.72 4.00 -3.25
CA ASN A 210 3.15 4.09 -3.49
C ASN A 210 3.66 2.75 -4.06
N ASP A 211 4.77 2.76 -4.77
CA ASP A 211 5.38 1.59 -5.43
C ASP A 211 6.85 1.35 -5.02
N MET A 212 7.29 1.93 -3.90
CA MET A 212 8.69 1.97 -3.50
C MET A 212 9.11 0.86 -2.53
N LEU A 213 8.50 -0.33 -2.61
CA LEU A 213 8.93 -1.46 -1.76
C LEU A 213 10.38 -1.86 -2.06
N GLU A 214 10.80 -1.75 -3.32
CA GLU A 214 12.15 -2.08 -3.76
C GLU A 214 13.14 -0.94 -3.56
N ALA A 215 12.66 0.24 -3.12
CA ALA A 215 13.52 1.35 -2.76
C ALA A 215 14.01 1.25 -1.31
N ASP A 216 15.10 1.97 -1.05
CA ASP A 216 15.75 2.12 0.26
C ASP A 216 14.84 2.72 1.36
N LYS A 217 13.73 3.35 0.99
CA LYS A 217 12.83 4.03 1.94
C LYS A 217 11.88 3.09 2.69
N ILE A 218 11.27 2.11 2.00
CA ILE A 218 10.24 1.23 2.58
C ILE A 218 10.74 -0.21 2.68
N GLY A 219 11.47 -0.68 1.66
CA GLY A 219 11.98 -2.05 1.58
C GLY A 219 12.72 -2.52 2.83
N PRO A 220 13.74 -1.80 3.30
CA PRO A 220 14.51 -2.23 4.47
C PRO A 220 13.65 -2.45 5.71
N ILE A 221 12.70 -1.54 6.00
CA ILE A 221 11.82 -1.65 7.17
C ILE A 221 10.88 -2.86 7.03
N PHE A 222 10.33 -3.07 5.84
CA PHE A 222 9.43 -4.18 5.54
C PHE A 222 10.15 -5.54 5.64
N PHE A 223 11.26 -5.72 4.94
CA PHE A 223 12.00 -6.99 4.94
C PHE A 223 12.69 -7.27 6.28
N PHE A 224 13.13 -6.23 6.99
CA PHE A 224 13.62 -6.39 8.36
C PHE A 224 12.51 -6.88 9.29
N SER A 225 11.31 -6.29 9.20
CA SER A 225 10.16 -6.72 10.00
C SER A 225 9.76 -8.17 9.69
N LEU A 226 9.76 -8.57 8.41
CA LEU A 226 9.56 -9.97 8.02
C LEU A 226 10.62 -10.90 8.62
N SER A 227 11.89 -10.49 8.57
CA SER A 227 13.00 -11.27 9.13
C SER A 227 12.85 -11.46 10.63
N VAL A 228 12.44 -10.41 11.36
CA VAL A 228 12.11 -10.50 12.79
C VAL A 228 11.02 -11.54 13.05
N LEU A 229 9.92 -11.53 12.28
CA LEU A 229 8.86 -12.54 12.46
C LEU A 229 9.37 -13.97 12.27
N VAL A 230 10.22 -14.21 11.27
CA VAL A 230 10.80 -15.53 11.00
C VAL A 230 11.75 -15.96 12.11
N ILE A 231 12.64 -15.08 12.55
CA ILE A 231 13.61 -15.37 13.63
C ILE A 231 12.86 -15.76 14.91
N TYR A 232 11.87 -14.97 15.32
CA TYR A 232 11.12 -15.25 16.54
C TYR A 232 10.23 -16.50 16.42
N ASP A 233 9.69 -16.81 15.23
CA ASP A 233 8.99 -18.10 15.01
C ASP A 233 9.93 -19.29 15.20
N VAL A 234 11.18 -19.19 14.74
CA VAL A 234 12.18 -20.26 14.92
C VAL A 234 12.61 -20.41 16.38
N LEU A 235 12.82 -19.30 17.09
CA LEU A 235 13.20 -19.31 18.51
C LEU A 235 12.09 -19.92 19.39
N ASP A 236 10.86 -19.46 19.22
CA ASP A 236 9.68 -19.96 19.94
C ASP A 236 9.48 -21.47 19.75
N ARG A 237 9.68 -21.97 18.52
CA ARG A 237 9.62 -23.41 18.23
C ARG A 237 10.72 -24.20 18.93
N LYS A 238 11.94 -23.68 19.01
CA LYS A 238 13.04 -24.37 19.70
C LYS A 238 12.77 -24.50 21.19
N GLU A 239 12.28 -23.44 21.82
CA GLU A 239 11.89 -23.46 23.24
C GLU A 239 10.73 -24.44 23.52
N SER A 240 9.82 -24.63 22.56
CA SER A 240 8.70 -25.58 22.73
C SER A 240 9.08 -27.06 22.67
N VAL A 241 10.27 -27.38 22.14
CA VAL A 241 10.77 -28.76 21.98
C VAL A 241 11.71 -29.17 23.13
N THR A 242 12.25 -28.21 23.87
CA THR A 242 13.09 -28.40 25.07
C THR A 242 12.27 -28.36 26.34
#